data_AF-A0A916GI77-F1
#
_entry.id   AF-A0A916GI77-F1
#
_cell.length_a   1.000
_cell.length_b   1.000
_cell.length_c   1.000
_cell.angle_alpha   90.00
_cell.angle_beta   90.00
_cell.angle_gamma   90.00
#
_symmetry.space_group_name_H-M   'P 1'
#
loop_
_entity.id
_entity.type
_entity.pdbx_description
1 polymer ?
#
loop_
_entity_poly.entity_id
_entity_poly.type
_entity_poly.pdbx_seq_one_letter_code
_entity_poly.pdbx_strand_id
1 'polypeptide(L)'
;MIKITTQHDGNSTMIRIEGVLDANALGGLRHALKAVPEAQRVTVELAGLTAISPEGRGFLMALDAIGCKLIGASLYISRLLEEV
;
A
#
# COMPACT_ATOMS: atom_id res chain seq x y z
N MET A 1 -3.70 7.10 -15.33
CA MET A 1 -2.64 6.07 -15.41
C MET A 1 -1.99 6.00 -14.05
N ILE A 2 -1.81 4.80 -13.51
CA ILE A 2 -1.18 4.60 -12.20
C ILE A 2 0.26 4.15 -12.38
N LYS A 3 1.14 4.58 -11.47
CA LYS A 3 2.50 4.09 -11.36
C LYS A 3 2.74 3.60 -9.93
N ILE A 4 3.22 2.37 -9.82
CA ILE A 4 3.62 1.74 -8.57
C ILE A 4 5.12 1.48 -8.64
N THR A 5 5.86 2.00 -7.66
CA THR A 5 7.31 1.82 -7.57
C THR A 5 7.65 1.16 -6.25
N THR A 6 8.43 0.09 -6.28
CA THR A 6 8.89 -0.62 -5.08
C THR A 6 10.38 -0.36 -4.90
N GLN A 7 10.76 0.05 -3.70
CA GLN A 7 12.16 0.26 -3.31
C GLN A 7 12.44 -0.53 -2.04
N HIS A 8 13.53 -1.29 -2.04
CA HIS A 8 14.00 -2.04 -0.89
C HIS A 8 15.16 -1.30 -0.22
N ASP A 9 15.09 -1.12 1.09
CA ASP A 9 16.15 -0.51 1.89
C ASP A 9 16.37 -1.29 3.20
N GLY A 10 17.40 -2.14 3.19
CA GLY A 10 17.73 -3.01 4.31
C GLY A 10 16.57 -3.90 4.73
N ASN A 11 16.02 -3.66 5.93
CA ASN A 11 14.89 -4.41 6.47
C ASN A 11 13.52 -3.75 6.23
N SER A 12 13.46 -2.81 5.29
CA SER A 12 12.22 -2.09 4.95
C SER A 12 11.98 -2.10 3.45
N THR A 13 10.71 -2.15 3.06
CA THR A 13 10.27 -1.92 1.70
C THR A 13 9.36 -0.71 1.66
N MET A 14 9.62 0.21 0.73
CA MET A 14 8.77 1.35 0.43
C MET A 14 8.07 1.13 -0.91
N ILE A 15 6.75 1.26 -0.92
CA ILE A 15 5.92 1.18 -2.12
C ILE A 15 5.32 2.55 -2.35
N ARG A 16 5.70 3.23 -3.44
CA ARG A 16 5.12 4.52 -3.82
C ARG A 16 4.01 4.32 -4.83
N ILE A 17 2.88 4.97 -4.60
CA ILE A 17 1.74 4.98 -5.52
C ILE A 17 1.53 6.40 -6.05
N GLU A 18 1.53 6.55 -7.37
CA GLU A 18 1.30 7.81 -8.07
C GLU A 18 0.08 7.69 -9.00
N GLY A 19 -0.86 8.63 -8.91
CA GLY A 19 -2.06 8.69 -9.74
C GLY A 19 -3.36 8.38 -9.00
N VAL A 20 -4.27 7.64 -9.62
CA VAL A 20 -5.60 7.35 -9.04
C VAL A 20 -5.57 6.01 -8.31
N LEU A 21 -6.01 5.97 -7.05
CA LEU A 21 -6.21 4.73 -6.29
C LEU A 21 -7.58 4.12 -6.63
N ASP A 22 -7.61 3.28 -7.66
CA ASP A 22 -8.80 2.56 -8.17
C ASP A 22 -8.64 1.03 -8.09
N ALA A 23 -9.58 0.25 -8.63
CA ALA A 23 -9.50 -1.21 -8.60
C ALA A 23 -8.23 -1.78 -9.27
N ASN A 24 -7.73 -1.13 -10.34
CA ASN A 24 -6.52 -1.54 -11.03
C ASN A 24 -5.28 -1.27 -10.15
N ALA A 25 -5.26 -0.10 -9.51
CA ALA A 25 -4.27 0.27 -8.52
C ALA A 25 -4.13 -0.75 -7.40
N LEU A 26 -5.28 -1.20 -6.87
CA LEU A 26 -5.33 -2.18 -5.80
C LEU A 26 -4.79 -3.53 -6.23
N GLY A 27 -5.07 -3.96 -7.46
CA GLY A 27 -4.48 -5.17 -8.04
C GLY A 27 -2.95 -5.11 -8.08
N GLY A 28 -2.41 -4.00 -8.59
CA GLY A 28 -0.96 -3.77 -8.63
C GLY A 28 -0.33 -3.67 -7.23
N LEU A 29 -0.98 -2.99 -6.29
CA LEU A 29 -0.52 -2.86 -4.91
C LEU A 29 -0.50 -4.23 -4.21
N ARG A 30 -1.53 -5.05 -4.37
CA ARG A 30 -1.57 -6.42 -3.83
C ARG A 30 -0.43 -7.26 -4.38
N HIS A 31 -0.14 -7.15 -5.68
CA HIS A 31 0.98 -7.84 -6.29
C HIS A 31 2.33 -7.37 -5.71
N ALA A 32 2.52 -6.06 -5.56
CA ALA A 32 3.72 -5.48 -4.96
C ALA A 32 3.91 -5.92 -3.50
N LEU A 33 2.83 -5.94 -2.71
CA LEU A 33 2.85 -6.40 -1.32
C LEU A 33 3.21 -7.89 -1.22
N LYS A 34 2.67 -8.75 -2.09
CA LYS A 34 3.02 -10.19 -2.13
C LYS A 34 4.48 -10.45 -2.48
N ALA A 35 5.15 -9.51 -3.16
CA ALA A 35 6.58 -9.61 -3.49
C ALA A 35 7.50 -9.19 -2.34
N VAL A 36 6.96 -8.62 -1.25
CA VAL A 36 7.77 -8.19 -0.10
C VAL A 36 8.05 -9.36 0.83
N PRO A 37 9.32 -9.58 1.27
CA PRO A 37 9.63 -10.61 2.24
C PRO A 37 8.91 -10.39 3.59
N GLU A 38 8.40 -11.47 4.21
CA GLU A 38 7.56 -11.42 5.43
C GLU A 38 8.19 -10.68 6.63
N ALA A 39 9.52 -10.70 6.75
CA ALA A 39 10.23 -10.07 7.87
C ALA A 39 10.47 -8.56 7.71
N GLN A 40 10.13 -7.99 6.54
CA GLN A 40 10.39 -6.58 6.25
C GLN A 40 9.23 -5.68 6.65
N ARG A 41 9.56 -4.49 7.16
CA ARG A 41 8.58 -3.43 7.40
C ARG A 41 8.15 -2.83 6.07
N VAL A 42 6.85 -2.66 5.84
CA VAL A 42 6.36 -2.06 4.59
C VAL A 42 5.77 -0.69 4.87
N THR A 43 6.19 0.30 4.08
CA THR A 43 5.57 1.62 4.03
C THR A 43 4.99 1.84 2.64
N VAL A 44 3.71 2.12 2.54
CA VAL A 44 3.08 2.53 1.29
C VAL A 44 2.91 4.05 1.31
N GLU A 45 3.59 4.75 0.40
CA GLU A 45 3.53 6.20 0.25
C GLU A 45 2.41 6.56 -0.72
N LEU A 46 1.42 7.29 -0.20
CA LEU A 46 0.20 7.73 -0.89
C LEU A 46 0.26 9.21 -1.29
N ALA A 47 1.38 9.90 -1.04
CA ALA A 47 1.55 11.32 -1.36
C ALA A 47 1.46 11.61 -2.87
N GLY A 48 1.72 10.62 -3.72
CA GLY A 48 1.58 10.71 -5.17
C GLY A 48 0.14 10.54 -5.67
N LEU A 49 -0.83 10.28 -4.79
CA LEU A 49 -2.22 10.10 -5.21
C LEU A 49 -2.86 11.43 -5.60
N THR A 50 -3.50 11.44 -6.77
CA THR A 50 -4.27 12.58 -7.28
C THR A 50 -5.77 12.41 -7.10
N ALA A 51 -6.26 11.17 -6.93
CA ALA A 51 -7.64 10.86 -6.60
C ALA A 51 -7.76 9.47 -5.96
N ILE A 52 -8.86 9.23 -5.23
CA ILE A 52 -9.17 7.95 -4.59
C ILE A 52 -10.60 7.54 -4.98
N SER A 53 -10.76 6.36 -5.56
CA SER A 53 -12.08 5.82 -5.91
C SER A 53 -12.82 5.26 -4.68
N PRO A 54 -14.13 4.96 -4.77
CA PRO A 54 -14.85 4.27 -3.70
C PRO A 54 -14.18 2.97 -3.25
N GLU A 55 -13.66 2.18 -4.19
CA GLU A 55 -12.93 0.94 -3.92
C GLU A 55 -11.61 1.21 -3.20
N GLY A 56 -10.84 2.20 -3.68
CA GLY A 56 -9.61 2.64 -3.03
C GLY A 56 -9.85 3.09 -1.59
N ARG A 57 -10.94 3.83 -1.35
CA ARG A 57 -11.36 4.24 -0.01
C ARG A 57 -11.73 3.04 0.86
N GLY A 58 -12.52 2.10 0.34
CA GLY A 58 -12.88 0.88 1.06
C GLY A 58 -11.66 0.06 1.46
N PHE A 59 -10.66 -0.04 0.58
CA PHE A 59 -9.39 -0.68 0.89
C PHE A 59 -8.61 0.00 2.03
N LEU A 60 -8.47 1.34 1.98
CA LEU A 60 -7.78 2.07 3.05
C LEU A 60 -8.48 1.92 4.41
N MET A 61 -9.81 1.89 4.43
CA MET A 61 -10.59 1.64 5.66
C MET A 61 -10.41 0.20 6.16
N ALA A 62 -10.32 -0.79 5.27
CA ALA A 62 -10.07 -2.18 5.65
C ALA A 62 -8.67 -2.35 6.27
N LEU A 63 -7.66 -1.65 5.75
CA LEU A 63 -6.30 -1.65 6.28
C LEU A 63 -6.21 -1.08 7.71
N ASP A 64 -6.95 -0.01 7.98
CA ASP A 64 -7.04 0.56 9.33
C ASP A 64 -7.64 -0.46 10.33
N ALA A 65 -8.68 -1.18 9.92
CA ALA A 65 -9.36 -2.18 10.75
C ALA A 65 -8.47 -3.37 11.16
N ILE A 66 -7.48 -3.72 10.35
CA ILE A 66 -6.51 -4.82 10.64
C ILE A 66 -5.24 -4.33 11.34
N GLY A 67 -5.21 -3.06 11.78
CA GLY A 67 -4.10 -2.50 12.54
C GLY A 67 -2.94 -1.97 11.70
N CYS A 68 -3.12 -1.77 10.38
CA CYS A 68 -2.17 -0.94 9.63
C CYS A 68 -2.36 0.52 10.04
N LYS A 69 -1.26 1.25 10.24
CA LYS A 69 -1.33 2.64 10.68
C LYS A 69 -1.26 3.58 9.50
N LEU A 70 -2.28 4.41 9.32
CA LEU A 70 -2.23 5.55 8.41
C LEU A 70 -1.73 6.79 9.17
N ILE A 71 -0.56 7.31 8.80
CA ILE A 71 0.01 8.52 9.39
C ILE A 71 0.32 9.49 8.25
N GLY A 72 -0.46 10.58 8.17
CA GLY A 72 -0.39 11.50 7.04
C GLY A 72 -0.69 10.79 5.72
N ALA A 73 0.22 10.89 4.76
CA ALA A 73 0.13 10.23 3.46
C ALA A 73 0.87 8.88 3.40
N SER A 74 1.16 8.26 4.55
CA SER A 74 1.91 7.00 4.62
C SER A 74 1.13 5.93 5.37
N LEU A 75 1.06 4.74 4.77
CA LEU A 75 0.48 3.55 5.38
C LEU A 75 1.60 2.61 5.84
N TYR A 76 1.60 2.25 7.12
CA TYR A 76 2.57 1.35 7.72
C TYR A 76 1.95 -0.03 7.94
N ILE A 77 2.55 -1.04 7.34
CA ILE A 77 2.12 -2.44 7.42
C ILE A 77 3.19 -3.20 8.21
N SER A 78 2.88 -3.56 9.45
CA SER A 78 3.78 -4.26 10.38
C SER A 78 3.69 -5.79 10.29
N ARG A 79 2.63 -6.33 9.69
CA ARG A 79 2.49 -7.73 9.28
C ARG A 79 1.81 -7.74 7.92
N LEU A 80 2.46 -8.32 6.92
CA LEU A 80 1.80 -8.62 5.66
C LEU A 80 0.65 -9.57 5.95
N LEU A 81 -0.54 -9.18 5.51
CA LEU A 81 -1.78 -9.95 5.64
C LEU A 81 -1.55 -11.39 5.16
N GLU A 82 -1.62 -12.37 6.07
CA GLU A 82 -2.12 -13.69 5.68
C GLU A 82 -3.54 -13.48 5.15
N GLU A 83 -3.84 -14.07 3.98
CA GLU A 83 -4.96 -13.71 3.11
C GLU A 83 -6.30 -13.52 3.87
N VAL A 84 -6.89 -12.32 3.73
CA VAL A 84 -8.31 -12.04 3.99
C VAL A 84 -9.03 -11.87 2.66
#